data_AF-A0A7J6I605-F1
#
_entry.id   AF-A0A7J6I605-F1
#
_cell.length_a   1.000
_cell.length_b   1.000
_cell.length_c   1.000
_cell.angle_alpha   90.00
_cell.angle_beta   90.00
_cell.angle_gamma   90.00
#
_symmetry.space_group_name_H-M   'P 1'
#
loop_
_entity.id
_entity.type
_entity.pdbx_description
1 polymer ?
#
loop_
_entity_poly.entity_id
_entity_poly.type
_entity_poly.pdbx_seq_one_letter_code
_entity_poly.pdbx_strand_id
1 'polypeptide(L)' 'MPTSSDVNKLAQSFQAQGNKLVEDGEYREALGKWETALLLNPQNAVLHEQKAQILLELGDAWSALKAASRV' A
#
# COMPACT_ATOMS: atom_id res chain seq x y z
N MET A 1 3.66 3.07 25.96
CA MET A 1 2.94 2.44 24.83
C MET A 1 3.05 3.37 23.63
N PRO A 2 3.31 2.88 22.41
CA PRO A 2 3.29 3.73 21.22
C PRO A 2 1.90 4.38 21.10
N THR A 3 1.89 5.69 20.84
CA THR A 3 0.64 6.44 20.72
C THR A 3 0.00 6.17 19.36
N SER A 4 -1.30 6.41 19.23
CA SER A 4 -1.98 6.34 17.91
C SER A 4 -1.30 7.23 16.86
N SER A 5 -0.65 8.33 17.28
CA SER A 5 0.16 9.20 16.42
C SER A 5 1.42 8.50 15.89
N ASP A 6 2.09 7.69 16.70
CA ASP A 6 3.30 6.97 16.29
C ASP A 6 2.99 5.88 15.26
N VAL A 7 1.87 5.17 15.45
CA VAL A 7 1.38 4.16 14.49
C VAL A 7 1.02 4.80 13.16
N ASN A 8 0.36 5.96 13.17
CA ASN A 8 0.01 6.69 11.95
C ASN A 8 1.25 7.18 11.19
N LYS A 9 2.25 7.72 11.89
CA LYS A 9 3.52 8.12 11.25
C LYS A 9 4.26 6.93 10.65
N LEU A 10 4.23 5.79 11.34
CA LEU A 10 4.85 4.56 10.84
C LEU A 10 4.14 4.06 9.57
N ALA A 11 2.81 4.08 9.54
CA ALA A 11 2.03 3.76 8.35
C ALA A 11 2.38 4.68 7.16
N GLN A 12 2.47 5.99 7.40
CA GLN A 12 2.87 6.97 6.38
C GLN A 12 4.29 6.75 5.87
N SER A 13 5.22 6.36 6.75
CA SER A 13 6.60 6.03 6.36
C SER A 13 6.65 4.81 5.43
N PHE A 14 5.90 3.75 5.74
CA PHE A 14 5.80 2.59 4.84
C PHE A 14 5.11 2.94 3.51
N GLN A 15 4.08 3.78 3.54
CA GLN A 15 3.45 4.28 2.32
C GLN A 15 4.46 5.03 1.43
N ALA A 16 5.22 5.97 2.00
CA ALA A 16 6.21 6.75 1.27
C ALA A 16 7.34 5.87 0.69
N GLN A 17 7.80 4.87 1.43
CA GLN A 17 8.77 3.89 0.92
C GLN A 17 8.21 3.11 -0.27
N GLY A 18 6.96 2.65 -0.19
CA GLY A 18 6.31 1.95 -1.31
C GLY A 18 6.17 2.84 -2.54
N ASN A 19 5.80 4.11 -2.37
CA ASN A 19 5.69 5.06 -3.49
C ASN A 19 7.02 5.25 -4.21
N LYS A 20 8.12 5.39 -3.45
CA LYS A 20 9.45 5.50 -4.03
C LYS A 20 9.83 4.24 -4.82
N LEU A 21 9.55 3.06 -4.29
CA LEU A 21 9.81 1.80 -4.99
C LEU A 21 8.99 1.68 -6.29
N VAL A 22 7.77 2.23 -6.34
CA VAL A 22 7.00 2.33 -7.59
C VAL A 22 7.70 3.24 -8.61
N GLU A 23 8.18 4.40 -8.18
CA GLU A 23 8.95 5.31 -9.04
C GLU A 23 10.21 4.65 -9.60
N ASP A 24 10.83 3.78 -8.80
CA ASP A 24 12.01 2.99 -9.18
C ASP A 24 11.65 1.73 -10.01
N GLY A 25 10.37 1.43 -10.23
CA GLY A 25 9.88 0.24 -10.96
C GLY A 25 9.89 -1.07 -10.18
N GLU A 26 10.21 -1.02 -8.89
CA GLU A 26 10.31 -2.15 -7.97
C GLU A 26 8.93 -2.54 -7.39
N TYR A 27 7.99 -2.86 -8.28
CA TYR A 27 6.57 -3.00 -7.93
C TYR A 27 6.29 -4.07 -6.86
N ARG A 28 7.00 -5.21 -6.87
CA ARG A 28 6.77 -6.26 -5.85
C ARG A 28 7.17 -5.81 -4.45
N GLU A 29 8.28 -5.07 -4.33
CA GLU A 29 8.73 -4.54 -3.05
C GLU A 29 7.82 -3.41 -2.56
N ALA A 30 7.36 -2.56 -3.49
CA ALA A 30 6.38 -1.52 -3.21
C ALA A 30 5.09 -2.10 -2.58
N LEU A 31 4.55 -3.17 -3.18
CA LEU A 31 3.36 -3.86 -2.66
C LEU A 31 3.56 -4.35 -1.22
N GLY A 32 4.74 -4.89 -0.89
CA GLY A 32 5.06 -5.33 0.48
C GLY A 32 5.12 -4.17 1.49
N LYS A 33 5.66 -3.02 1.10
CA LYS A 33 5.65 -1.81 1.94
C LYS A 33 4.23 -1.30 2.17
N TRP A 34 3.43 -1.24 1.11
CA TRP A 34 2.03 -0.84 1.21
C TRP A 34 1.17 -1.80 2.03
N GLU A 35 1.42 -3.11 1.96
CA GLU A 35 0.77 -4.07 2.85
C GLU A 35 1.09 -3.80 4.31
N THR A 36 2.35 -3.49 4.63
CA THR A 36 2.74 -3.11 5.99
C THR A 36 2.04 -1.82 6.45
N ALA A 37 1.93 -0.82 5.57
CA ALA A 37 1.19 0.40 5.86
C ALA A 37 -0.30 0.13 6.09
N LEU A 38 -0.92 -0.75 5.29
CA LEU A 38 -2.31 -1.16 5.42
C LEU A 38 -2.58 -2.01 6.67
N LEU A 39 -1.60 -2.78 7.18
CA LEU A 39 -1.74 -3.44 8.48
C LEU A 39 -1.86 -2.44 9.63
N LEU A 40 -1.22 -1.28 9.51
CA LEU A 40 -1.24 -0.20 10.50
C LEU A 40 -2.43 0.75 10.32
N ASN A 41 -2.87 0.95 9.08
CA ASN A 41 -4.07 1.72 8.74
C ASN A 41 -4.91 1.01 7.67
N PRO A 42 -5.78 0.06 8.06
CA PRO A 42 -6.53 -0.78 7.13
C PRO A 42 -7.54 -0.06 6.25
N GLN A 43 -7.98 1.14 6.66
CA GLN A 43 -9.00 1.95 5.99
C GLN A 43 -8.40 3.00 5.06
N ASN A 44 -7.10 2.92 4.77
CA ASN A 44 -6.46 3.86 3.85
C ASN A 44 -6.87 3.56 2.39
N ALA A 45 -7.96 4.19 1.95
CA ALA A 45 -8.50 4.05 0.60
C ALA A 45 -7.46 4.32 -0.49
N VAL A 46 -6.59 5.33 -0.29
CA VAL A 46 -5.55 5.70 -1.26
C VAL A 46 -4.58 4.53 -1.49
N LEU A 47 -4.17 3.83 -0.43
CA LEU A 47 -3.28 2.68 -0.55
C LEU A 47 -3.95 1.49 -1.25
N HIS A 48 -5.24 1.25 -1.02
CA HIS A 48 -5.97 0.19 -1.73
C HIS A 48 -6.08 0.49 -3.23
N GLU A 49 -6.35 1.75 -3.59
CA GLU A 49 -6.39 2.20 -4.98
C GLU A 49 -5.02 2.06 -5.66
N GLN A 50 -3.96 2.59 -5.03
CA GLN A 50 -2.59 2.49 -5.54
C GLN A 50 -2.17 1.02 -5.74
N LYS A 51 -2.48 0.16 -4.76
CA LYS A 51 -2.22 -1.27 -4.85
C LYS A 51 -2.95 -1.91 -6.04
N ALA A 52 -4.22 -1.56 -6.23
CA ALA A 52 -5.01 -2.06 -7.36
C ALA A 52 -4.40 -1.63 -8.70
N GLN A 53 -3.99 -0.37 -8.84
CA GLN A 53 -3.36 0.13 -10.05
C GLN A 53 -2.07 -0.64 -10.39
N ILE A 54 -1.16 -0.81 -9.43
CA ILE A 54 0.10 -1.54 -9.67
C ILE A 54 -0.16 -3.02 -9.99
N LEU A 55 -1.17 -3.64 -9.37
CA LEU A 55 -1.56 -5.00 -9.70
C LEU A 55 -2.11 -5.12 -11.13
N LEU A 56 -2.82 -4.10 -11.63
CA LEU A 56 -3.24 -4.04 -13.03
C LEU A 56 -2.05 -3.88 -13.98
N GLU A 57 -1.08 -3.02 -13.65
CA GLU A 57 0.15 -2.85 -14.44
C GLU A 57 0.97 -4.14 -14.53
N LEU A 58 0.95 -4.95 -13.48
CA LEU A 58 1.55 -6.29 -13.45
C LEU A 58 0.71 -7.38 -14.13
N GLY A 59 -0.50 -7.06 -14.60
CA GLY A 59 -1.43 -7.99 -15.24
C GLY A 59 -2.21 -8.90 -14.28
N ASP A 60 -2.14 -8.67 -12.96
CA ASP A 60 -2.90 -9.42 -11.95
C ASP A 60 -4.24 -8.73 -11.63
N ALA A 61 -5.14 -8.79 -12.61
CA ALA A 61 -6.47 -8.17 -12.52
C ALA A 61 -7.33 -8.70 -11.35
N TRP A 62 -7.15 -9.96 -10.95
CA TRP A 62 -7.91 -10.54 -9.84
C TRP A 62 -7.50 -9.98 -8.49
N SER A 63 -6.18 -9.89 -8.24
CA SER A 63 -5.67 -9.26 -7.03
C SER A 63 -6.00 -7.76 -7.01
N ALA A 64 -5.97 -7.10 -8.16
CA ALA A 64 -6.36 -5.69 -8.27
C ALA A 64 -7.82 -5.46 -7.86
N LEU A 65 -8.76 -6.28 -8.36
CA LEU A 65 -10.17 -6.20 -7.98
C LEU A 65 -10.35 -6.39 -6.47
N LYS A 66 -9.66 -7.37 -5.88
CA LYS A 66 -9.71 -7.58 -4.43
C LYS A 66 -9.22 -6.36 -3.65
N ALA A 67 -8.11 -5.74 -4.08
CA ALA A 67 -7.58 -4.54 -3.45
C ALA A 67 -8.59 -3.39 -3.53
N ALA A 68 -9.15 -3.13 -4.71
CA ALA A 68 -10.13 -2.05 -4.92
C ALA A 68 -11.46 -2.26 -4.17
N SER A 69 -11.83 -3.52 -3.87
CA SER A 69 -13.07 -3.84 -3.15
C SER A 69 -12.98 -3.68 -1.62
N ARG A 70 -11.80 -3.43 -1.07
CA ARG A 70 -11.53 -3.39 0.38
C ARG A 70 -11.48 -1.97 0.97
N VAL A 71 -12.25 -1.03 0.40
CA VAL A 71 -12.34 0.37 0.85
C VAL A 71 -13.12 0.50 2.16
#